data_AF-A0AAD7X4S6-F1
#
_entry.id   AF-A0AAD7X4S6-F1
#
_cell.length_a   1.000
_cell.length_b   1.000
_cell.length_c   1.000
_cell.angle_alpha   90.00
_cell.angle_beta   90.00
_cell.angle_gamma   90.00
#
_symmetry.space_group_name_H-M   'P 1'
#
loop_
_entity.id
_entity.type
_entity.pdbx_description
1 polymer ?
#
loop_
_entity_poly.entity_id
_entity_poly.type
_entity_poly.pdbx_seq_one_letter_code
_entity_poly.pdbx_strand_id
1 'polypeptide(L)'
;MAARFFTWLKSPAAREYFFSTHFWGPVANWGLPLAALADLRKDEEVISGAMTTALASYSMVFMRFAWRVQPRNYLLFACHATNASAQTLQLGRFANYWYFGGRDKKLEGKPEPAQAVEAAQETVKAAAASK
;
A
#
# COMPACT_ATOMS: atom_id res chain seq x y z
N MET A 1 34.15 3.55 0.50
CA MET A 1 32.93 4.09 -0.15
C MET A 1 32.10 5.01 0.77
N ALA A 2 31.88 4.67 2.05
CA ALA A 2 31.09 5.51 2.97
C ALA A 2 31.65 6.94 3.20
N ALA A 3 32.97 7.12 3.27
CA ALA A 3 33.58 8.43 3.48
C ALA A 3 33.23 9.44 2.39
N ARG A 4 33.23 9.02 1.11
CA ARG A 4 32.89 9.90 -0.03
C ARG A 4 31.43 10.35 -0.01
N PHE A 5 30.53 9.49 0.49
CA PHE A 5 29.12 9.85 0.67
C PHE A 5 28.95 10.93 1.75
N PHE A 6 29.61 10.78 2.91
CA PHE A 6 29.55 11.80 3.97
C PHE A 6 30.22 13.12 3.58
N THR A 7 31.31 13.08 2.80
CA THR A 7 31.95 14.29 2.27
C THR A 7 31.05 14.99 1.25
N TRP A 8 30.39 14.23 0.37
CA TRP A 8 29.41 14.75 -0.58
C TRP A 8 28.18 15.33 0.11
N LEU A 9 27.66 14.68 1.15
CA LEU A 9 26.50 15.13 1.93
C LEU A 9 26.72 16.50 2.60
N LYS A 10 27.96 16.80 3.00
CA LYS A 10 28.36 18.10 3.55
C LYS A 10 28.66 19.16 2.48
N SER A 11 28.67 18.79 1.20
CA SER A 11 28.96 19.73 0.10
C SER A 11 27.74 20.58 -0.27
N PRO A 12 27.94 21.82 -0.78
CA PRO A 12 26.85 22.67 -1.26
C PRO A 12 26.04 22.02 -2.40
N ALA A 13 26.66 21.15 -3.20
CA ALA A 13 25.99 20.40 -4.26
C ALA A 13 24.92 19.43 -3.74
N ALA A 14 25.15 18.79 -2.58
CA ALA A 14 24.12 17.95 -1.96
C ALA A 14 22.96 18.81 -1.45
N ARG A 15 23.23 20.00 -0.90
CA ARG A 15 22.19 20.92 -0.44
C ARG A 15 21.33 21.40 -1.60
N GLU A 16 21.92 21.82 -2.71
CA GLU A 16 21.18 22.16 -3.93
C GLU A 16 20.35 20.99 -4.44
N TYR A 17 20.88 19.76 -4.42
CA TYR A 17 20.12 18.57 -4.82
C TYR A 17 18.90 18.34 -3.92
N PHE A 18 19.05 18.38 -2.60
CA PHE A 18 17.94 18.20 -1.64
C PHE A 18 16.88 19.30 -1.68
N PHE A 19 17.25 20.53 -2.02
CA PHE A 19 16.30 21.64 -2.18
C PHE A 19 15.81 21.84 -3.62
N SER A 20 16.27 21.00 -4.55
CA SER A 20 15.77 21.01 -5.92
C SER A 20 14.45 20.26 -6.06
N THR A 21 13.63 20.68 -7.01
CA THR A 21 12.43 19.95 -7.45
C THR A 21 12.76 18.56 -8.00
N HIS A 22 14.01 18.32 -8.43
CA HIS A 22 14.50 17.04 -8.91
C HIS A 22 14.66 15.98 -7.81
N PHE A 23 14.75 16.37 -6.53
CA PHE A 23 14.75 15.42 -5.41
C PHE A 23 13.33 15.21 -4.87
N TRP A 24 12.58 16.29 -4.65
CA TRP A 24 11.24 16.22 -4.07
C TRP A 24 10.19 15.63 -5.01
N GLY A 25 10.29 15.86 -6.32
CA GLY A 25 9.38 15.25 -7.30
C GLY A 25 9.40 13.71 -7.22
N PRO A 26 10.57 13.07 -7.29
CA PRO A 26 10.71 11.63 -7.05
C PRO A 26 10.19 11.18 -5.68
N VAL A 27 10.56 11.89 -4.60
CA VAL A 27 10.16 11.55 -3.23
C VAL A 27 8.64 11.62 -3.03
N ALA A 28 7.98 12.63 -3.59
CA ALA A 28 6.52 12.74 -3.55
C ALA A 28 5.83 11.59 -4.30
N ASN A 29 6.41 11.13 -5.42
CA ASN A 29 5.89 9.99 -6.17
C ASN A 29 6.02 8.66 -5.42
N TRP A 30 6.94 8.53 -4.47
CA TRP A 30 7.06 7.34 -3.61
C TRP A 30 5.99 7.23 -2.52
N GLY A 31 5.19 8.28 -2.29
CA GLY A 31 4.05 8.22 -1.38
C GLY A 31 2.99 7.18 -1.81
N LEU A 32 2.75 7.04 -3.12
CA LEU A 32 1.79 6.08 -3.66
C LEU A 32 2.23 4.61 -3.46
N PRO A 33 3.48 4.21 -3.78
CA PRO A 33 4.03 2.91 -3.44
C PRO A 33 3.98 2.59 -1.94
N LEU A 34 4.31 3.56 -1.08
CA LEU A 34 4.28 3.38 0.37
C LEU A 34 2.86 3.17 0.88
N ALA A 35 1.88 3.92 0.36
CA ALA A 35 0.47 3.71 0.68
C ALA A 35 -0.03 2.33 0.22
N ALA A 36 0.34 1.90 -0.99
CA ALA A 36 -0.02 0.56 -1.49
C ALA A 36 0.59 -0.56 -0.64
N LEU A 37 1.82 -0.37 -0.16
CA LEU A 37 2.48 -1.31 0.74
C LEU A 37 1.83 -1.32 2.14
N ALA A 38 1.41 -0.16 2.64
CA ALA A 38 0.66 -0.06 3.89
C ALA A 38 -0.72 -0.74 3.78
N ASP A 39 -1.39 -0.64 2.64
CA ASP A 39 -2.68 -1.29 2.39
C ASP A 39 -2.58 -2.83 2.34
N LEU A 40 -1.38 -3.41 2.14
CA LEU A 40 -1.18 -4.85 2.32
C LEU A 40 -1.38 -5.32 3.77
N ARG A 41 -1.39 -4.42 4.76
CA ARG A 41 -1.65 -4.79 6.16
C ARG A 41 -3.14 -4.79 6.52
N LYS A 42 -4.01 -4.27 5.65
CA LYS A 42 -5.45 -4.25 5.89
C LYS A 42 -6.07 -5.65 5.77
N ASP A 43 -7.17 -5.84 6.49
CA ASP A 43 -7.95 -7.08 6.49
C ASP A 43 -8.50 -7.40 5.10
N GLU A 44 -8.41 -8.67 4.69
CA GLU A 44 -8.86 -9.10 3.36
C GLU A 44 -10.37 -8.88 3.11
N GLU A 45 -11.15 -8.74 4.18
CA GLU A 45 -12.59 -8.53 4.17
C GLU A 45 -13.01 -7.19 3.54
N VAL A 46 -12.15 -6.17 3.61
CA VAL A 46 -12.44 -4.80 3.15
C VAL A 46 -11.87 -4.52 1.75
N ILE A 47 -11.21 -5.52 1.13
CA ILE A 47 -10.58 -5.36 -0.18
C ILE A 47 -11.63 -5.38 -1.28
N SER A 48 -11.69 -4.30 -2.08
CA SER A 48 -12.55 -4.23 -3.27
C SER A 48 -11.85 -4.83 -4.49
N GLY A 49 -12.29 -6.02 -4.92
CA GLY A 49 -11.70 -6.71 -6.07
C GLY A 49 -11.75 -5.93 -7.39
N ALA A 50 -12.84 -5.19 -7.64
CA ALA A 50 -12.97 -4.37 -8.86
C ALA A 50 -11.99 -3.18 -8.85
N MET A 51 -11.82 -2.51 -7.71
CA MET A 51 -10.91 -1.38 -7.58
C MET A 51 -9.44 -1.83 -7.70
N THR A 52 -9.06 -2.90 -6.99
CA THR A 52 -7.71 -3.46 -7.02
C THR A 52 -7.33 -3.93 -8.43
N THR A 53 -8.25 -4.59 -9.14
CA THR A 53 -8.02 -5.03 -10.53
C THR A 53 -7.86 -3.84 -11.48
N ALA A 54 -8.69 -2.80 -11.32
CA ALA A 54 -8.59 -1.58 -12.12
C ALA A 54 -7.26 -0.83 -11.87
N LEU A 55 -6.80 -0.74 -10.61
CA LEU A 55 -5.52 -0.09 -10.29
C LEU A 55 -4.31 -0.91 -10.77
N ALA A 56 -4.40 -2.23 -10.74
CA ALA A 56 -3.36 -3.12 -11.28
C ALA A 56 -3.25 -2.97 -12.81
N SER A 57 -4.37 -2.98 -13.54
CA SER A 57 -4.38 -2.81 -14.99
C SER A 57 -3.90 -1.42 -15.42
N TYR A 58 -4.38 -0.37 -14.74
CA TYR A 58 -3.89 1.00 -14.91
C TYR A 58 -2.37 1.09 -14.76
N SER A 59 -1.83 0.50 -13.68
CA SER A 59 -0.39 0.54 -13.40
C SER A 59 0.43 -0.18 -14.46
N MET A 60 -0.05 -1.31 -15.00
CA MET A 60 0.62 -2.03 -16.09
C MET A 60 0.70 -1.20 -17.38
N VAL A 61 -0.37 -0.50 -17.74
CA VAL A 61 -0.38 0.38 -18.92
C VAL A 61 0.62 1.54 -18.74
N PHE A 62 0.64 2.14 -17.56
CA PHE A 62 1.55 3.24 -17.25
C PHE A 62 3.03 2.80 -17.18
N MET A 63 3.32 1.57 -16.76
CA MET A 63 4.68 0.99 -16.87
C MET A 63 5.15 0.93 -18.32
N ARG A 64 4.27 0.49 -19.24
CA ARG A 64 4.59 0.44 -20.68
C ARG A 64 4.85 1.83 -21.25
N PHE A 65 4.06 2.82 -20.84
CA PHE A 65 4.24 4.22 -21.23
C PHE A 65 5.56 4.79 -20.69
N ALA A 66 5.86 4.61 -19.40
CA ALA A 66 7.09 5.10 -18.76
C ALA A 66 8.37 4.57 -19.42
N TRP A 67 8.31 3.33 -19.94
CA TRP A 67 9.41 2.71 -20.68
C TRP A 67 9.55 3.23 -22.12
N ARG A 68 8.45 3.60 -22.77
CA ARG A 68 8.42 4.06 -24.17
C ARG A 68 8.74 5.53 -24.36
N VAL A 69 8.45 6.38 -23.37
CA VAL A 69 8.75 7.80 -23.43
C VAL A 69 10.28 8.03 -23.45
N GLN A 70 10.75 8.94 -24.30
CA GLN A 70 12.15 9.38 -24.35
C GLN A 70 12.25 10.87 -23.96
N PRO A 71 13.17 11.22 -23.03
CA PRO A 71 14.05 10.35 -22.24
C PRO A 71 13.28 9.47 -21.23
N ARG A 72 13.81 8.26 -20.96
CA ARG A 72 13.12 7.23 -20.15
C ARG A 72 12.92 7.68 -18.70
N ASN A 73 11.70 7.55 -18.19
CA ASN A 73 11.36 7.95 -16.83
C ASN A 73 11.32 6.74 -15.89
N TYR A 74 12.48 6.37 -15.34
CA TYR A 74 12.65 5.21 -14.45
C TYR A 74 11.92 5.34 -13.11
N LEU A 75 11.67 6.57 -12.63
CA LEU A 75 10.96 6.81 -11.38
C LEU A 75 9.47 6.55 -11.50
N LEU A 76 8.86 7.03 -12.58
CA LEU A 76 7.46 6.73 -12.89
C LEU A 76 7.28 5.21 -13.07
N PHE A 77 8.23 4.57 -13.77
CA PHE A 77 8.24 3.12 -13.93
C PHE A 77 8.32 2.39 -12.59
N ALA A 78 9.26 2.74 -11.70
CA ALA A 78 9.42 2.11 -10.40
C ALA A 78 8.18 2.29 -9.50
N CYS A 79 7.56 3.47 -9.54
CA CYS A 79 6.33 3.76 -8.81
C CYS A 79 5.18 2.84 -9.25
N HIS A 80 4.90 2.79 -10.57
CA HIS A 80 3.83 1.93 -11.10
C HIS A 80 4.16 0.44 -10.99
N ALA A 81 5.43 0.03 -11.07
CA ALA A 81 5.84 -1.35 -10.84
C ALA A 81 5.58 -1.78 -9.40
N THR A 82 5.88 -0.91 -8.43
CA THR A 82 5.62 -1.19 -7.01
C THR A 82 4.12 -1.24 -6.72
N ASN A 83 3.35 -0.29 -7.29
CA ASN A 83 1.90 -0.27 -7.15
C ASN A 83 1.24 -1.50 -7.80
N ALA A 84 1.63 -1.86 -9.03
CA ALA A 84 1.15 -3.07 -9.70
C ALA A 84 1.46 -4.32 -8.87
N SER A 85 2.68 -4.45 -8.34
CA SER A 85 3.07 -5.59 -7.51
C SER A 85 2.23 -5.68 -6.22
N ALA A 86 2.03 -4.57 -5.51
CA ALA A 86 1.21 -4.52 -4.31
C ALA A 86 -0.27 -4.86 -4.60
N GLN A 87 -0.84 -4.29 -5.68
CA GLN A 87 -2.22 -4.54 -6.08
C GLN A 87 -2.43 -6.00 -6.55
N THR A 88 -1.48 -6.59 -7.27
CA THR A 88 -1.54 -8.00 -7.66
C THR A 88 -1.49 -8.92 -6.43
N LEU A 89 -0.68 -8.60 -5.42
CA LEU A 89 -0.68 -9.33 -4.15
C LEU A 89 -2.01 -9.18 -3.40
N GLN A 90 -2.60 -7.99 -3.36
CA GLN A 90 -3.93 -7.77 -2.79
C GLN A 90 -5.00 -8.55 -3.53
N LEU A 91 -4.92 -8.61 -4.86
CA LEU A 91 -5.84 -9.38 -5.68
C LEU A 91 -5.71 -10.89 -5.41
N GLY A 92 -4.48 -11.39 -5.22
CA GLY A 92 -4.23 -12.76 -4.81
C GLY A 92 -4.81 -13.08 -3.43
N ARG A 93 -4.67 -12.16 -2.46
CA ARG A 93 -5.30 -12.29 -1.14
C ARG A 93 -6.83 -12.26 -1.20
N PHE A 94 -7.39 -11.36 -2.01
CA PHE A 94 -8.82 -11.29 -2.28
C PHE A 94 -9.33 -12.61 -2.91
N ALA A 95 -8.62 -13.14 -3.90
CA ALA A 95 -8.98 -14.39 -4.54
C ALA A 95 -8.93 -15.57 -3.56
N ASN A 96 -7.90 -15.61 -2.69
CA ASN A 96 -7.80 -16.62 -1.65
C ASN A 96 -8.96 -16.55 -0.65
N TYR A 97 -9.29 -15.34 -0.20
CA TYR A 97 -10.37 -15.12 0.74
C TYR A 97 -11.74 -15.51 0.17
N TRP A 98 -12.10 -15.03 -1.03
CA TRP A 98 -13.45 -15.22 -1.59
C TRP A 98 -13.65 -16.50 -2.38
N TYR A 99 -12.61 -17.05 -3.03
CA TYR A 99 -12.75 -18.19 -3.95
C TYR A 99 -12.02 -19.46 -3.51
N PHE A 100 -10.97 -19.38 -2.66
CA PHE A 100 -10.20 -20.55 -2.23
C PHE A 100 -10.43 -20.94 -0.76
N GLY A 101 -11.54 -20.51 -0.15
CA GLY A 101 -11.93 -20.92 1.21
C GLY A 101 -11.15 -20.25 2.34
N GLY A 102 -10.41 -19.18 2.06
CA GLY A 102 -9.74 -18.37 3.08
C GLY A 102 -10.73 -17.67 4.03
N ARG A 103 -11.94 -17.37 3.56
CA ARG A 103 -13.05 -16.86 4.37
C ARG A 103 -13.47 -17.84 5.45
N ASP A 104 -13.66 -19.11 5.10
CA ASP A 104 -14.16 -20.12 6.04
C ASP A 104 -13.15 -20.36 7.16
N LYS A 105 -11.85 -20.44 6.83
CA LYS A 105 -10.76 -20.54 7.82
C LYS A 105 -10.64 -19.33 8.75
N LYS A 106 -10.98 -18.12 8.26
CA LYS A 106 -10.95 -16.89 9.07
C LYS A 106 -12.19 -16.77 9.96
N LEU A 107 -13.32 -17.31 9.52
CA LEU A 107 -14.57 -17.39 10.29
C LEU A 107 -14.51 -18.47 11.38
N GLU A 108 -13.82 -19.59 11.16
CA GLU A 108 -13.59 -20.63 12.17
C GLU A 108 -12.80 -20.15 13.41
N GLY A 109 -11.98 -19.09 13.25
CA GLY A 109 -11.13 -18.55 14.32
C GLY A 109 -11.66 -17.28 15.00
N LYS A 110 -12.78 -16.70 14.53
CA LYS A 110 -13.38 -15.49 15.12
C LYS A 110 -14.69 -15.89 15.83
N PRO A 111 -14.99 -15.35 17.03
CA PRO A 111 -16.30 -15.55 17.65
C PRO A 111 -17.37 -15.01 16.69
N GLU A 112 -18.54 -15.67 16.66
CA GLU A 112 -19.63 -15.27 15.76
C GLU A 112 -19.91 -13.76 15.88
N PRO A 113 -20.25 -13.07 14.77
CA PRO A 113 -20.58 -11.65 14.81
C PRO A 113 -21.71 -11.33 15.82
N ALA A 114 -22.60 -12.28 16.09
CA ALA A 114 -23.59 -12.18 17.17
C ALA A 114 -22.93 -12.06 18.57
N GLN A 115 -21.93 -12.88 18.86
CA GLN A 115 -21.22 -12.90 20.15
C GLN A 115 -20.34 -11.66 20.34
N ALA A 116 -19.71 -11.16 19.27
CA ALA A 116 -18.93 -9.93 19.32
C ALA A 116 -19.81 -8.68 19.56
N VAL A 117 -21.01 -8.66 18.96
CA VAL A 117 -21.98 -7.57 19.16
C VAL A 117 -22.59 -7.64 20.55
N GLU A 118 -22.87 -8.84 21.07
CA GLU A 118 -23.39 -9.04 22.42
C GLU A 118 -22.36 -8.62 23.50
N ALA A 119 -21.09 -9.01 23.35
CA ALA A 119 -20.00 -8.59 24.23
C ALA A 119 -19.75 -7.07 24.19
N ALA A 120 -19.86 -6.44 23.01
CA ALA A 120 -19.80 -4.99 22.87
C ALA A 120 -21.01 -4.29 23.52
N GLN A 121 -22.20 -4.88 23.44
CA GLN A 121 -23.39 -4.34 24.11
C GLN A 121 -23.31 -4.48 25.63
N GLU A 122 -22.77 -5.58 26.16
CA GLU A 122 -22.59 -5.76 27.60
C GLU A 122 -21.57 -4.77 28.18
N THR A 123 -20.45 -4.56 27.50
CA THR A 123 -19.44 -3.57 27.92
C THR A 123 -19.97 -2.14 27.89
N VAL A 124 -20.80 -1.79 26.90
CA VAL A 124 -21.47 -0.48 26.83
C VAL A 124 -22.51 -0.32 27.95
N LYS A 125 -23.29 -1.36 28.26
CA LYS A 125 -24.26 -1.34 29.38
C LYS A 125 -23.56 -1.24 30.73
N ALA A 126 -22.46 -1.95 30.94
CA ALA A 126 -21.65 -1.87 32.15
C ALA A 126 -21.02 -0.47 32.33
N ALA A 127 -20.54 0.15 31.25
CA ALA A 127 -20.02 1.52 31.28
C ALA A 127 -21.12 2.57 31.55
N ALA A 128 -22.35 2.34 31.06
CA ALA A 128 -23.49 3.21 31.30
C ALA A 128 -24.05 3.10 32.72
N ALA A 129 -23.97 1.92 33.35
CA ALA A 129 -24.43 1.69 34.73
C ALA A 129 -23.44 2.18 35.82
N SER A 130 -22.23 2.58 35.43
CA SER A 130 -21.20 3.11 36.34
C SER A 130 -21.19 4.65 36.44
N LYS A 131 -22.20 5.33 35.88
CA LYS A 131 -22.48 6.77 36.08
C LYS A 131 -23.73 6.95 36.92
#